data_AF-A0A3P8WLW3-F1
#
_entry.id   AF-A0A3P8WLW3-F1
#
_cell.length_a   1.000
_cell.length_b   1.000
_cell.length_c   1.000
_cell.angle_alpha   90.00
_cell.angle_beta   90.00
_cell.angle_gamma   90.00
#
_symmetry.space_group_name_H-M   'P 1'
#
loop_
_entity.id
_entity.type
_entity.pdbx_description
1 polymer ?
#
loop_
_entity_poly.entity_id
_entity_poly.type
_entity_poly.pdbx_seq_one_letter_code
_entity_poly.pdbx_strand_id
1 'polypeptide(L)'
;MCIRHFALLKLTGIGDKASGTVELFPLNGHSQSEVEPLSQDEVNNVREQLKVSKDYFSMLVVGKDGDVKAWFPSPMWSLDNVYDLVDSMELRMQEEKLQRRLGIHCPEDRGRGGGEAGHYGGYDGDRAEM
;
A
#
# COMPACT_ATOMS: atom_id res chain seq x y z
N MET A 1 -14.22 -1.43 -1.54
CA MET A 1 -13.52 -0.84 -0.38
C MET A 1 -13.13 0.58 -0.69
N CYS A 2 -13.09 1.44 0.31
CA CYS A 2 -12.68 2.82 0.15
C CYS A 2 -11.23 2.96 -0.29
N ILE A 3 -10.96 4.01 -1.04
CA ILE A 3 -9.63 4.41 -1.48
C ILE A 3 -8.67 4.45 -0.28
N ARG A 4 -7.52 3.79 -0.44
CA ARG A 4 -6.41 3.87 0.49
C ARG A 4 -5.33 4.76 -0.12
N HIS A 5 -4.75 5.62 0.71
CA HIS A 5 -3.63 6.49 0.35
C HIS A 5 -2.44 6.03 1.18
N PHE A 6 -1.30 5.84 0.53
CA PHE A 6 -0.08 5.43 1.20
C PHE A 6 1.07 6.33 0.78
N ALA A 7 2.03 6.50 1.67
CA ALA A 7 3.34 7.03 1.33
C ALA A 7 4.36 5.91 1.53
N LEU A 8 5.21 5.67 0.54
CA LEU A 8 6.34 4.77 0.65
C LEU A 8 7.60 5.60 0.87
N LEU A 9 8.23 5.41 2.02
CA LEU A 9 9.53 5.98 2.32
C LEU A 9 10.61 4.94 2.05
N LYS A 10 11.43 5.18 1.03
CA LYS A 10 12.59 4.34 0.73
C LYS A 10 13.84 5.03 1.23
N LEU A 11 14.47 4.44 2.25
CA LEU A 11 15.70 4.98 2.86
C LEU A 11 16.88 4.06 2.56
N THR A 12 17.94 4.59 1.95
CA THR A 12 19.15 3.84 1.59
C THR A 12 20.41 4.54 2.07
N GLY A 13 21.55 3.84 2.05
CA GLY A 13 22.83 4.38 2.50
C GLY A 13 22.91 4.68 4.00
N ILE A 14 24.10 5.07 4.46
CA ILE A 14 24.42 5.31 5.88
C ILE A 14 25.26 6.59 5.97
N GLY A 15 25.04 7.39 7.01
CA GLY A 15 25.87 8.55 7.33
C GLY A 15 25.85 9.59 6.21
N ASP A 16 27.04 9.93 5.72
CA ASP A 16 27.31 10.88 4.64
C ASP A 16 26.83 10.40 3.25
N LYS A 17 26.44 9.13 3.12
CA LYS A 17 25.88 8.52 1.91
C LYS A 17 24.38 8.23 2.01
N ALA A 18 23.73 8.67 3.08
CA ALA A 18 22.31 8.45 3.25
C ALA A 18 21.50 9.24 2.21
N SER A 19 20.52 8.57 1.61
CA SER A 19 19.58 9.15 0.64
C SER A 19 18.24 8.43 0.73
N GLY A 20 17.18 9.09 0.30
CA GLY A 20 15.87 8.45 0.26
C GLY A 20 14.90 9.13 -0.67
N THR A 21 13.75 8.50 -0.83
CA THR A 21 12.62 9.02 -1.59
C THR A 21 11.34 8.82 -0.82
N VAL A 22 10.40 9.75 -1.00
CA VAL A 22 8.99 9.60 -0.64
C VAL A 22 8.23 9.40 -1.93
N GLU A 23 7.45 8.33 -2.00
CA GLU A 23 6.55 8.05 -3.11
C GLU A 23 5.11 8.06 -2.59
N LEU A 24 4.29 8.97 -3.10
CA LEU A 24 2.89 9.07 -2.72
C LEU A 24 2.05 8.20 -3.65
N PHE A 25 1.31 7.25 -3.08
CA PHE A 25 0.39 6.37 -3.80
C PHE A 25 -1.05 6.77 -3.52
N PRO A 26 -1.63 7.69 -4.32
CA PRO A 26 -3.05 7.94 -4.30
C PRO A 26 -3.81 6.76 -4.91
N LEU A 27 -5.05 6.54 -4.46
CA LEU A 27 -5.99 5.60 -5.10
C LEU A 27 -5.51 4.13 -5.16
N ASN A 28 -5.17 3.51 -4.02
CA ASN A 28 -4.74 2.11 -3.96
C ASN A 28 -3.54 1.79 -4.88
N GLY A 29 -2.70 2.78 -5.19
CA GLY A 29 -1.53 2.60 -6.05
C GLY A 29 -1.81 2.65 -7.57
N HIS A 30 -3.00 3.07 -7.99
CA HIS A 30 -3.39 3.12 -9.41
C HIS A 30 -3.10 4.46 -10.11
N SER A 31 -2.59 5.47 -9.41
CA SER A 31 -2.34 6.80 -9.96
C SER A 31 -0.85 7.15 -9.98
N GLN A 32 -0.48 8.17 -10.74
CA GLN A 32 0.89 8.61 -10.94
C GLN A 32 1.49 9.00 -9.58
N SER A 33 2.52 8.27 -9.15
CA SER A 33 3.20 8.55 -7.89
C SER A 33 4.12 9.75 -8.05
N GLU A 34 3.95 10.76 -7.21
CA GLU A 34 4.91 11.84 -7.08
C GLU A 34 6.08 11.32 -6.23
N VAL A 35 7.29 11.41 -6.79
CA VAL A 35 8.53 10.97 -6.14
C VAL A 35 9.31 12.19 -5.69
N GLU A 36 9.40 12.39 -4.38
CA GLU A 36 10.15 13.49 -3.78
C GLU A 36 11.47 12.96 -3.18
N PRO A 37 12.62 13.54 -3.52
CA PRO A 37 13.89 13.17 -2.91
C PRO A 37 13.96 13.69 -1.47
N LEU A 38 14.51 12.87 -0.57
CA LEU A 38 14.82 13.26 0.80
C LEU A 38 16.29 13.64 0.93
N SER A 39 16.55 14.71 1.67
CA SER A 39 17.88 15.09 2.09
C SER A 39 18.48 14.07 3.07
N GLN A 40 19.80 14.12 3.21
CA GLN A 40 20.54 13.28 4.14
C GLN A 40 20.05 13.42 5.59
N ASP A 41 19.80 14.65 6.04
CA ASP A 41 19.37 14.94 7.40
C ASP A 41 17.96 14.37 7.66
N GLU A 42 17.04 14.52 6.70
CA GLU A 42 15.69 13.93 6.78
C GLU A 42 15.76 12.41 6.88
N VAL A 43 16.58 11.76 6.06
CA VAL A 43 16.74 10.30 6.08
C VAL A 43 17.29 9.81 7.43
N ASN A 44 18.26 10.52 8.00
CA ASN A 44 18.83 10.17 9.30
C ASN A 44 17.81 10.41 10.44
N ASN A 45 17.10 11.52 10.41
CA ASN A 45 16.07 11.86 11.39
C ASN A 45 14.92 10.84 11.38
N VAL A 46 14.43 10.44 10.20
CA VAL A 46 13.36 9.42 10.09
C VAL A 46 13.82 8.08 10.65
N ARG A 47 15.06 7.65 10.37
CA ARG A 47 15.60 6.41 10.96
C ARG A 47 15.67 6.46 12.48
N GLU A 48 16.10 7.59 13.02
CA GLU A 48 16.19 7.77 14.48
C GLU A 48 14.81 7.73 15.14
N GLN A 49 13.84 8.49 14.61
CA GLN A 49 12.48 8.54 15.13
C GLN A 49 11.80 7.17 15.10
N LEU A 50 11.94 6.43 13.99
CA LEU A 50 11.37 5.09 13.83
C LEU A 50 12.24 3.97 14.42
N LYS A 51 13.39 4.32 15.03
CA LYS A 51 14.37 3.39 15.61
C LYS A 51 14.83 2.28 14.65
N VAL A 52 14.99 2.62 13.37
CA VAL A 52 15.39 1.70 12.30
C VAL A 52 16.90 1.52 12.29
N SER A 53 17.35 0.26 12.50
CA SER A 53 18.77 -0.09 12.38
C SER A 53 19.26 0.09 10.94
N LYS A 54 20.55 0.43 10.81
CA LYS A 54 21.24 0.57 9.52
C LYS A 54 21.89 -0.74 9.06
N ASP A 55 21.90 -1.76 9.91
CA ASP A 55 22.67 -2.98 9.74
C ASP A 55 21.92 -4.04 8.94
N TYR A 56 20.59 -3.97 8.94
CA TYR A 56 19.71 -4.95 8.32
C TYR A 56 18.60 -4.28 7.52
N PHE A 57 18.07 -5.01 6.54
CA PHE A 57 16.84 -4.60 5.88
C PHE A 57 15.71 -4.53 6.90
N SER A 58 14.86 -3.51 6.80
CA SER A 58 13.65 -3.37 7.59
C SER A 58 12.59 -2.64 6.78
N MET A 59 11.39 -3.21 6.75
CA MET A 59 10.19 -2.59 6.20
C MET A 59 9.20 -2.40 7.35
N LEU A 60 8.70 -1.18 7.50
CA LEU A 60 7.79 -0.82 8.58
C LEU A 60 6.46 -0.35 7.98
N VAL A 61 5.37 -0.68 8.64
CA VAL A 61 4.07 -0.06 8.37
C VAL A 61 3.80 0.90 9.50
N VAL A 62 3.72 2.19 9.19
CA VAL A 62 3.45 3.26 10.16
C VAL A 62 2.01 3.72 10.00
N GLY A 63 1.29 3.80 11.11
CA GLY A 63 -0.09 4.26 11.14
C GLY A 63 -0.20 5.78 10.98
N LYS A 64 -1.42 6.28 10.75
CA LYS A 64 -1.72 7.72 10.68
C LYS A 64 -1.42 8.46 12.00
N ASP A 65 -1.39 7.73 13.11
CA ASP A 65 -1.00 8.20 14.44
C ASP A 65 0.53 8.33 14.61
N GLY A 66 1.33 7.88 13.63
CA GLY A 66 2.79 7.90 13.69
C GLY A 66 3.40 6.66 14.34
N ASP A 67 2.58 5.75 14.87
CA ASP A 67 3.07 4.54 15.52
C ASP A 67 3.38 3.42 14.52
N VAL A 68 4.42 2.64 14.81
CA VAL A 68 4.75 1.43 14.04
C VAL A 68 3.70 0.35 14.31
N LYS A 69 2.99 -0.07 13.27
CA LYS A 69 1.94 -1.11 13.31
C LYS A 69 2.47 -2.50 12.97
N ALA A 70 3.48 -2.58 12.10
CA ALA A 70 4.15 -3.82 11.78
C ALA A 70 5.61 -3.59 11.40
N TRP A 71 6.45 -4.60 11.67
CA TRP A 71 7.86 -4.63 11.32
C TRP A 71 8.20 -5.92 10.59
N PHE A 72 8.77 -5.81 9.39
CA PHE A 72 9.16 -6.92 8.55
C PHE A 72 10.68 -6.92 8.32
N PRO A 73 11.39 -8.01 8.67
CA PRO A 73 12.83 -8.13 8.43
C PRO A 73 13.18 -8.48 6.98
N SER A 74 12.17 -8.69 6.12
CA SER A 74 12.33 -9.03 4.71
C SER A 74 11.28 -8.31 3.86
N PRO A 75 11.56 -8.04 2.57
CA PRO A 75 10.58 -7.43 1.68
C PRO A 75 9.38 -8.36 1.48
N MET A 76 8.20 -7.78 1.33
CA MET A 76 6.96 -8.51 1.03
C MET A 76 6.71 -8.57 -0.49
N TRP A 77 6.24 -9.71 -0.98
CA TRP A 77 5.99 -9.94 -2.41
C TRP A 77 4.63 -9.42 -2.90
N SER A 78 3.67 -9.20 -2.00
CA SER A 78 2.34 -8.67 -2.33
C SER A 78 1.91 -7.56 -1.38
N LEU A 79 1.27 -6.54 -1.94
CA LEU A 79 0.61 -5.46 -1.21
C LEU A 79 -0.71 -5.90 -0.56
N ASP A 80 -1.29 -7.04 -0.94
CA ASP A 80 -2.57 -7.53 -0.40
C ASP A 80 -2.51 -7.65 1.13
N ASN A 81 -1.44 -8.25 1.64
CA ASN A 81 -1.19 -8.40 3.07
C ASN A 81 -1.05 -7.03 3.78
N VAL A 82 -0.52 -6.01 3.10
CA VAL A 82 -0.41 -4.65 3.64
C VAL A 82 -1.78 -3.99 3.68
N TYR A 83 -2.60 -4.21 2.65
CA TYR A 83 -3.98 -3.70 2.59
C TYR A 83 -4.85 -4.32 3.68
N ASP A 84 -4.80 -5.64 3.85
CA ASP A 84 -5.53 -6.33 4.91
C ASP A 84 -5.12 -5.82 6.31
N LEU A 85 -3.82 -5.60 6.52
CA LEU A 85 -3.33 -5.00 7.77
C LEU A 85 -3.91 -3.60 7.97
N VAL A 86 -3.86 -2.74 6.97
CA VAL A 86 -4.40 -1.37 7.02
C VAL A 86 -5.91 -1.37 7.28
N ASP A 87 -6.63 -2.29 6.66
CA ASP A 87 -8.08 -2.39 6.79
C ASP A 87 -8.52 -2.95 8.14
N SER A 88 -7.67 -3.74 8.79
CA SER A 88 -7.88 -4.21 10.16
C SER A 88 -7.64 -3.14 11.24
N MET A 89 -7.05 -1.98 10.88
CA MET A 89 -6.72 -0.94 11.85
C MET A 89 -7.99 -0.28 12.42
N GLU A 90 -8.01 -0.01 13.73
CA GLU A 90 -9.18 0.57 14.40
C GLU A 90 -9.57 1.94 13.84
N LEU A 91 -8.58 2.81 13.60
CA LEU A 91 -8.81 4.12 12.98
C LEU A 91 -9.48 3.97 11.60
N ARG A 92 -9.13 2.94 10.84
CA ARG A 92 -9.71 2.67 9.52
C ARG A 92 -11.18 2.25 9.63
N MET A 93 -11.49 1.39 10.59
CA MET A 93 -12.89 1.00 10.88
C MET A 93 -13.73 2.19 11.34
N GLN A 94 -13.16 3.10 12.15
CA GLN A 94 -13.85 4.31 12.60
C GLN A 94 -14.13 5.28 11.45
N GLU A 95 -13.17 5.47 10.54
CA GLU A 95 -13.34 6.28 9.32
C GLU A 95 -14.44 5.71 8.43
N GLU A 96 -14.46 4.39 8.20
CA GLU A 96 -15.50 3.75 7.40
C GLU A 96 -16.89 3.94 8.03
N LYS A 97 -17.01 3.75 9.35
CA LYS A 97 -18.27 3.99 10.07
C LYS A 97 -18.72 5.44 9.96
N LEU A 98 -17.79 6.40 9.99
CA LEU A 98 -18.10 7.82 9.80
C LEU A 98 -18.56 8.11 8.36
N GLN A 99 -17.85 7.60 7.36
CA GLN A 99 -18.22 7.76 5.94
C GLN A 99 -19.62 7.21 5.67
N ARG A 100 -19.94 6.00 6.18
CA ARG A 100 -21.28 5.42 6.10
C ARG A 100 -22.33 6.30 6.78
N ARG A 101 -22.05 6.85 7.96
CA ARG A 101 -22.97 7.79 8.65
C ARG A 101 -23.21 9.08 7.87
N LEU A 102 -22.19 9.57 7.17
CA LEU A 102 -22.25 10.78 6.36
C LEU A 102 -22.80 10.53 4.94
N GLY A 103 -23.16 9.30 4.59
CA GLY A 103 -23.62 8.94 3.25
C GLY A 103 -22.52 9.02 2.18
N ILE A 104 -21.25 9.10 2.59
CA ILE A 104 -20.11 9.08 1.68
C ILE A 104 -19.93 7.64 1.21
N HIS A 105 -20.33 7.37 -0.02
CA HIS A 105 -20.06 6.10 -0.67
C HIS A 105 -18.76 6.20 -1.45
N CYS A 106 -17.83 5.31 -1.15
CA CYS A 106 -16.66 5.17 -1.97
C CYS A 106 -17.12 4.64 -3.33
N PRO A 107 -16.66 5.23 -4.45
CA PRO A 107 -16.97 4.68 -5.75
C PRO A 107 -16.58 3.21 -5.72
N GLU A 108 -17.54 2.32 -5.96
CA GLU A 108 -17.20 0.96 -6.35
C GLU A 108 -16.22 1.06 -7.50
N ASP A 109 -15.23 0.15 -7.52
CA ASP A 109 -14.28 0.02 -8.59
C ASP A 109 -15.06 -0.13 -9.91
N ARG A 110 -15.34 1.01 -10.55
CA ARG A 110 -15.85 1.08 -11.91
C ARG A 110 -14.65 0.81 -12.79
N GLY A 111 -14.17 -0.43 -12.75
CA GLY A 111 -13.75 -1.11 -13.97
C GLY A 111 -14.96 -1.15 -14.91
N ARG A 112 -15.19 -0.06 -15.65
CA ARG A 112 -16.15 -0.04 -16.77
C ARG A 112 -15.59 0.78 -17.93
N GLY A 113 -15.07 0.05 -18.92
CA GLY A 113 -15.55 0.23 -20.29
C GLY A 113 -14.53 0.48 -21.39
N GLY A 114 -14.26 -0.56 -22.17
CA GLY A 114 -13.84 -0.49 -23.59
C GLY A 114 -12.78 -1.55 -23.91
N GLY A 115 -12.94 -2.50 -24.82
CA GLY A 115 -14.02 -2.94 -25.70
C GLY A 115 -13.56 -4.28 -26.31
N GLU A 116 -14.39 -4.87 -27.16
CA GLU A 116 -14.19 -6.10 -27.94
C GLU A 116 -14.58 -7.42 -27.28
N ALA A 117 -15.64 -7.98 -27.86
CA ALA A 117 -16.09 -9.34 -27.73
C ALA A 117 -14.99 -10.31 -28.20
N GLY A 118 -14.26 -10.90 -27.26
CA GLY A 118 -13.45 -12.09 -27.49
C GLY A 118 -14.27 -13.35 -27.23
N HIS A 119 -14.89 -13.89 -28.27
CA HIS A 119 -15.43 -15.24 -28.29
C HIS A 119 -14.29 -16.23 -27.96
N TYR A 120 -14.31 -16.83 -26.77
CA TYR A 120 -13.56 -18.06 -26.49
C TYR A 120 -14.57 -19.16 -26.21
N GLY A 121 -14.68 -20.06 -27.18
CA GLY A 121 -15.60 -21.19 -27.18
C GLY A 121 -15.33 -22.12 -26.01
N GLY A 122 -16.43 -22.57 -25.41
CA GLY A 122 -16.41 -23.69 -24.48
C GLY A 122 -15.93 -24.96 -25.17
N TYR A 123 -15.01 -25.65 -24.52
CA TYR A 123 -14.88 -27.09 -24.69
C TYR A 123 -15.78 -27.74 -23.63
N ASP A 124 -16.98 -28.06 -24.08
CA ASP A 124 -17.90 -29.00 -23.44
C ASP A 124 -17.24 -30.39 -23.53
N GLY A 125 -16.68 -30.85 -22.42
CA GLY A 125 -16.09 -32.18 -22.28
C GLY A 125 -17.01 -33.05 -21.44
N ASP A 126 -18.21 -33.29 -21.93
CA ASP A 126 -19.14 -34.23 -21.31
C ASP A 126 -18.90 -35.66 -21.82
N ARG A 127 -19.08 -36.60 -20.88
CA ARG A 127 -19.39 -38.03 -21.08
C ARG A 127 -18.25 -39.05 -21.24
N ALA A 128 -17.87 -39.64 -20.10
CA ALA A 128 -17.56 -41.07 -20.02
C ALA A 128 -18.11 -41.66 -18.70
N GLU A 129 -19.42 -41.95 -18.68
CA GLU A 129 -19.98 -43.03 -17.85
C GLU A 129 -20.44 -44.14 -18.80
N MET A 130 -19.74 -45.28 -18.76
CA MET A 130 -20.24 -46.67 -18.85
C MET A 130 -19.07 -47.64 -18.71
#